data_AF-A0A3A5V9V0-F1
#
_entry.id   AF-A0A3A5V9V0-F1
#
_cell.length_a   1.000
_cell.length_b   1.000
_cell.length_c   1.000
_cell.angle_alpha   90.00
_cell.angle_beta   90.00
_cell.angle_gamma   90.00
#
_symmetry.space_group_name_H-M   'P 1'
#
loop_
_entity.id
_entity.type
_entity.pdbx_description
1 polymer ?
#
loop_
_entity_poly.entity_id
_entity_poly.type
_entity_poly.pdbx_seq_one_letter_code
_entity_poly.pdbx_strand_id
1 'polypeptide(L)'
;SRHHATWVARSSLIGFDDAKLQEYLFYSRKEDNLLIRLRDFTINERQKELVQRWIDLSSEGRIVDLLEETVDRSDILMAFPDIVSRQDIEQIIDIIRILSREVGGDSIVLADKLRDLRESGGNSLEAVTIPPSDAVRVMTIHGSKGLQAKVVILADLFSG
;
A
#
# COMPACT_ATOMS: atom_id res chain seq x y z
N SER A 1 8.42 13.87 4.73
CA SER A 1 8.84 13.53 6.11
C SER A 1 10.01 12.55 6.06
N ARG A 2 11.03 12.71 6.93
CA ARG A 2 12.17 11.78 7.02
C ARG A 2 11.74 10.36 7.40
N HIS A 3 10.73 10.23 8.26
CA HIS A 3 10.19 8.93 8.66
C HIS A 3 9.68 8.11 7.45
N HIS A 4 8.85 8.71 6.59
CA HIS A 4 8.34 8.02 5.39
C HIS A 4 9.46 7.69 4.38
N ALA A 5 10.42 8.60 4.23
CA ALA A 5 11.59 8.36 3.38
C ALA A 5 12.43 7.17 3.86
N THR A 6 12.61 7.02 5.18
CA THR A 6 13.27 5.85 5.79
C THR A 6 12.53 4.56 5.49
N TRP A 7 11.20 4.54 5.64
CA TRP A 7 10.39 3.36 5.38
C TRP A 7 10.52 2.89 3.93
N VAL A 8 10.40 3.81 2.96
CA VAL A 8 10.57 3.48 1.54
C VAL A 8 11.99 2.99 1.25
N ALA A 9 13.00 3.69 1.75
CA ALA A 9 14.40 3.32 1.55
C ALA A 9 14.76 1.93 2.09
N ARG A 10 14.14 1.52 3.21
CA ARG A 10 14.35 0.21 3.85
C ARG A 10 13.50 -0.91 3.26
N SER A 11 12.43 -0.58 2.54
CA SER A 11 11.51 -1.56 1.97
C SER A 11 12.19 -2.44 0.92
N SER A 12 11.56 -3.57 0.57
CA SER A 12 12.02 -4.46 -0.51
C SER A 12 12.06 -3.78 -1.89
N LEU A 13 11.42 -2.60 -2.05
CA LEU A 13 11.49 -1.82 -3.29
C LEU A 13 12.88 -1.21 -3.51
N ILE A 14 13.55 -0.79 -2.43
CA ILE A 14 14.83 -0.07 -2.47
C ILE A 14 15.96 -0.87 -1.80
N GLY A 15 15.74 -1.35 -0.59
CA GLY A 15 16.65 -2.28 0.09
C GLY A 15 17.92 -1.65 0.67
N PHE A 16 17.87 -0.43 1.20
CA PHE A 16 19.02 0.16 1.89
C PHE A 16 19.32 -0.56 3.22
N ASP A 17 20.60 -0.88 3.41
CA ASP A 17 21.14 -1.24 4.71
C ASP A 17 21.33 0.00 5.61
N ASP A 18 21.77 -0.21 6.85
CA ASP A 18 21.94 0.88 7.82
C ASP A 18 22.96 1.93 7.35
N ALA A 19 24.05 1.49 6.71
CA ALA A 19 25.12 2.38 6.25
C ALA A 19 24.63 3.29 5.13
N LYS A 20 23.97 2.72 4.12
CA LYS A 20 23.43 3.47 2.98
C LYS A 20 22.24 4.34 3.37
N LEU A 21 21.39 3.87 4.29
CA LEU A 21 20.33 4.68 4.87
C LEU A 21 20.88 5.90 5.62
N GLN A 22 21.95 5.72 6.40
CA GLN A 22 22.62 6.82 7.08
C GLN A 22 23.18 7.81 6.06
N GLU A 23 23.87 7.36 5.02
CA GLU A 23 24.41 8.24 3.97
C GLU A 23 23.32 9.05 3.24
N TYR A 24 22.21 8.37 2.90
CA TYR A 24 21.04 8.97 2.28
C TYR A 24 20.41 10.07 3.16
N LEU A 25 20.28 9.84 4.46
CA LEU A 25 19.61 10.78 5.37
C LEU A 25 20.53 11.85 5.97
N PHE A 26 21.79 11.53 6.25
CA PHE A 26 22.70 12.36 7.05
C PHE A 26 23.02 13.69 6.36
N TYR A 27 23.30 13.64 5.06
CA TYR A 27 23.58 14.85 4.27
C TYR A 27 22.33 15.53 3.69
N SER A 28 21.13 15.06 4.04
CA SER A 28 19.90 15.71 3.61
C SER A 28 19.66 17.00 4.42
N ARG A 29 19.42 18.11 3.75
CA ARG A 29 18.98 19.36 4.39
C ARG A 29 17.48 19.31 4.66
N LYS A 30 17.00 20.22 5.53
CA LYS A 30 15.57 20.25 5.94
C LYS A 30 14.61 20.48 4.77
N GLU A 31 15.07 21.14 3.71
CA GLU A 31 14.28 21.50 2.52
C GLU A 31 14.52 20.55 1.33
N ASP A 32 15.40 19.56 1.49
CA ASP A 32 15.69 18.63 0.40
C ASP A 32 14.44 17.79 0.09
N ASN A 33 14.12 17.68 -1.20
CA ASN A 33 13.15 16.70 -1.65
C ASN A 33 13.78 15.31 -1.59
N LEU A 34 13.40 14.56 -0.56
CA LEU A 34 13.94 13.23 -0.29
C LEU A 34 13.61 12.21 -1.39
N LEU A 35 12.53 12.39 -2.17
CA LEU A 35 12.22 11.50 -3.30
C LEU A 35 13.18 11.75 -4.46
N ILE A 36 13.48 13.02 -4.78
CA ILE A 36 14.49 13.37 -5.78
C ILE A 36 15.87 12.86 -5.34
N ARG A 37 16.19 13.03 -4.06
CA ARG A 37 17.44 12.52 -3.50
C ARG A 37 17.52 10.98 -3.54
N LEU A 38 16.41 10.28 -3.29
CA LEU A 38 16.37 8.82 -3.32
C LEU A 38 16.82 8.26 -4.68
N ARG A 39 16.41 8.91 -5.78
CA ARG A 39 16.81 8.55 -7.15
C ARG A 39 18.32 8.50 -7.28
N ASP A 40 19.03 9.46 -6.70
CA ASP A 40 20.48 9.55 -6.83
C ASP A 40 21.21 8.53 -5.93
N PHE A 41 20.51 7.93 -4.97
CA PHE A 41 21.03 6.93 -4.04
C PHE A 41 20.62 5.49 -4.39
N THR A 42 19.80 5.27 -5.42
CA THR A 42 19.36 3.92 -5.81
C THR A 42 20.53 2.96 -6.06
N ILE A 43 20.29 1.66 -5.88
CA ILE A 43 21.35 0.64 -5.97
C ILE A 43 21.70 0.33 -7.44
N ASN A 44 20.72 0.41 -8.34
CA ASN A 44 20.89 0.10 -9.76
C ASN A 44 19.98 0.99 -10.64
N GLU A 45 20.20 0.96 -11.96
CA GLU A 45 19.44 1.78 -12.91
C GLU A 45 17.94 1.42 -12.93
N ARG A 46 17.55 0.15 -12.73
CA ARG A 46 16.12 -0.22 -12.65
C ARG A 46 15.39 0.47 -11.50
N GLN A 47 16.01 0.51 -10.32
CA GLN A 47 15.48 1.27 -9.18
C GLN A 47 15.46 2.76 -9.47
N LYS A 48 16.50 3.30 -10.11
CA LYS A 48 16.57 4.71 -10.50
C LYS A 48 15.44 5.12 -11.43
N GLU A 49 15.16 4.29 -12.44
CA GLU A 49 14.04 4.47 -13.37
C GLU A 49 12.70 4.42 -12.65
N LEU A 50 12.52 3.46 -11.72
CA LEU A 50 11.31 3.37 -10.90
C LEU A 50 11.10 4.64 -10.05
N VAL A 51 12.15 5.10 -9.36
CA VAL A 51 12.07 6.32 -8.54
C VAL A 51 11.86 7.56 -9.41
N GLN A 52 12.49 7.64 -10.59
CA GLN A 52 12.22 8.72 -11.54
C GLN A 52 10.75 8.71 -11.97
N ARG A 53 10.18 7.53 -12.24
CA ARG A 53 8.76 7.40 -12.57
C ARG A 53 7.85 7.87 -11.43
N TRP A 54 8.21 7.59 -10.18
CA TRP A 54 7.50 8.12 -9.01
C TRP A 54 7.54 9.65 -8.94
N ILE A 55 8.69 10.26 -9.24
CA ILE A 55 8.83 11.72 -9.27
C ILE A 55 7.89 12.32 -10.32
N ASP A 56 7.92 11.78 -11.54
CA ASP A 56 7.13 12.28 -12.66
C ASP A 56 5.62 12.19 -12.34
N LEU A 57 5.15 10.99 -11.99
CA LEU A 57 3.72 10.74 -11.70
C LEU A 57 3.24 11.52 -10.46
N SER A 58 4.07 11.65 -9.42
CA SER A 58 3.73 12.46 -8.26
C SER A 58 3.60 13.94 -8.61
N SER A 59 4.41 14.45 -9.53
CA SER A 59 4.34 15.86 -9.96
C SER A 59 3.08 16.16 -10.78
N GLU A 60 2.54 15.15 -11.47
CA GLU A 60 1.29 15.22 -12.24
C GLU A 60 0.04 14.94 -11.38
N GLY A 61 0.20 14.66 -10.08
CA GLY A 61 -0.92 14.26 -9.20
C GLY A 61 -1.46 12.85 -9.46
N ARG A 62 -0.74 12.04 -10.25
CA ARG A 62 -1.13 10.70 -10.71
C ARG A 62 -0.74 9.61 -9.71
N ILE A 63 -1.24 9.72 -8.48
CA ILE A 63 -0.87 8.82 -7.37
C ILE A 63 -1.33 7.37 -7.61
N VAL A 64 -2.48 7.17 -8.23
CA VAL A 64 -2.99 5.82 -8.53
C VAL A 64 -2.09 5.12 -9.54
N ASP A 65 -1.74 5.80 -10.64
CA ASP A 65 -0.80 5.28 -11.64
C ASP A 65 0.58 5.00 -11.02
N LEU A 66 1.04 5.85 -10.08
CA LEU A 66 2.29 5.64 -9.37
C LEU A 66 2.28 4.31 -8.59
N LEU A 67 1.19 4.01 -7.89
CA LEU A 67 1.06 2.76 -7.14
C LEU A 67 0.98 1.55 -8.09
N GLU A 68 0.21 1.62 -9.16
CA GLU A 68 0.11 0.56 -10.17
C GLU A 68 1.46 0.27 -10.82
N GLU A 69 2.16 1.32 -11.29
CA GLU A 69 3.49 1.15 -11.89
C GLU A 69 4.53 0.67 -10.87
N THR A 70 4.33 0.94 -9.58
CA THR A 70 5.17 0.36 -8.53
C THR A 70 4.98 -1.15 -8.46
N VAL A 71 3.74 -1.64 -8.53
CA VAL A 71 3.46 -3.08 -8.53
C VAL A 71 4.01 -3.74 -9.79
N ASP A 72 3.80 -3.13 -10.95
CA ASP A 72 4.14 -3.71 -12.25
C ASP A 72 5.66 -3.71 -12.55
N ARG A 73 6.38 -2.68 -12.10
CA ARG A 73 7.80 -2.49 -12.47
C ARG A 73 8.77 -2.88 -11.37
N SER A 74 8.31 -3.09 -10.14
CA SER A 74 9.14 -3.56 -9.04
C SER A 74 9.07 -5.08 -8.87
N ASP A 75 9.89 -5.60 -7.96
CA ASP A 75 9.85 -7.01 -7.57
C ASP A 75 9.00 -7.23 -6.30
N ILE A 76 8.05 -6.32 -5.99
CA ILE A 76 7.24 -6.40 -4.76
C ILE A 76 6.42 -7.69 -4.68
N LEU A 77 5.84 -8.13 -5.79
CA LEU A 77 5.07 -9.39 -5.86
C LEU A 77 5.96 -10.64 -5.86
N MET A 78 7.27 -10.48 -6.07
CA MET A 78 8.26 -11.54 -5.87
C MET A 78 8.69 -11.61 -4.40
N ALA A 79 8.81 -10.46 -3.74
CA ALA A 79 9.11 -10.37 -2.31
C ALA A 79 7.94 -10.86 -1.44
N PHE A 80 6.70 -10.65 -1.88
CA PHE A 80 5.47 -11.09 -1.22
C PHE A 80 4.61 -11.93 -2.20
N PRO A 81 4.99 -13.20 -2.43
CA PRO A 81 4.42 -14.00 -3.51
C PRO A 81 3.06 -14.63 -3.16
N ASP A 82 2.65 -14.58 -1.90
CA ASP A 82 1.41 -15.19 -1.45
C ASP A 82 0.17 -14.45 -1.95
N ILE A 83 -0.94 -15.17 -2.04
CA ILE A 83 -2.18 -14.65 -2.59
C ILE A 83 -2.81 -13.56 -1.72
N VAL A 84 -2.58 -13.59 -0.40
CA VAL A 84 -3.13 -12.61 0.53
C VAL A 84 -2.45 -11.26 0.30
N SER A 85 -1.11 -11.24 0.26
CA SER A 85 -0.34 -10.03 -0.05
C SER A 85 -0.73 -9.39 -1.39
N ARG A 86 -1.02 -10.21 -2.42
CA ARG A 86 -1.51 -9.70 -3.72
C ARG A 86 -2.88 -9.04 -3.60
N GLN A 87 -3.81 -9.71 -2.92
CA GLN A 87 -5.14 -9.16 -2.68
C GLN A 87 -5.10 -7.89 -1.83
N ASP A 88 -4.18 -7.80 -0.86
CA ASP A 88 -4.02 -6.62 -0.02
C ASP A 88 -3.50 -5.42 -0.84
N ILE A 89 -2.56 -5.65 -1.75
CA ILE A 89 -2.06 -4.63 -2.68
C ILE A 89 -3.17 -4.15 -3.62
N GLU A 90 -3.95 -5.06 -4.21
CA GLU A 90 -5.05 -4.70 -5.10
C GLU A 90 -6.12 -3.89 -4.35
N GLN A 91 -6.52 -4.35 -3.16
CA GLN A 91 -7.53 -3.67 -2.33
C GLN A 91 -7.08 -2.27 -1.92
N ILE A 92 -5.81 -2.08 -1.48
CA ILE A 92 -5.36 -0.76 -1.04
C ILE A 92 -5.28 0.23 -2.22
N ILE A 93 -4.90 -0.23 -3.41
CA ILE A 93 -4.91 0.60 -4.62
C ILE A 93 -6.35 1.01 -4.98
N ASP A 94 -7.30 0.09 -4.91
CA ASP A 94 -8.70 0.38 -5.18
C ASP A 94 -9.30 1.39 -4.19
N ILE A 95 -8.98 1.25 -2.89
CA ILE A 95 -9.39 2.20 -1.86
C ILE A 95 -8.83 3.59 -2.18
N ILE A 96 -7.54 3.69 -2.49
CA ILE A 96 -6.89 4.97 -2.83
C ILE A 96 -7.51 5.56 -4.11
N ARG A 97 -7.84 4.72 -5.09
CA ARG A 97 -8.50 5.14 -6.34
C ARG A 97 -9.88 5.73 -6.09
N ILE A 98 -10.68 5.10 -5.23
CA ILE A 98 -12.01 5.60 -4.83
C ILE A 98 -11.86 6.95 -4.11
N LEU A 99 -10.99 7.02 -3.10
CA LEU A 99 -10.76 8.25 -2.34
C LEU A 99 -10.24 9.39 -3.22
N SER A 100 -9.34 9.09 -4.16
CA SER A 100 -8.79 10.08 -5.11
C SER A 100 -9.89 10.70 -5.98
N ARG A 101 -10.85 9.88 -6.44
CA ARG A 101 -12.02 10.36 -7.21
C ARG A 101 -12.94 11.23 -6.36
N GLU A 102 -13.15 10.90 -5.09
CA GLU A 102 -13.98 11.68 -4.18
C GLU A 102 -13.41 13.07 -3.88
N VAL A 103 -12.09 13.19 -3.78
CA VAL A 103 -11.41 14.46 -3.45
C VAL A 103 -10.99 15.27 -4.68
N GLY A 104 -11.30 14.80 -5.89
CA GLY A 104 -10.98 15.50 -7.13
C GLY A 104 -9.49 15.52 -7.50
N GLY A 105 -8.70 14.57 -6.99
CA GLY A 105 -7.28 14.41 -7.34
C GLY A 105 -6.30 15.33 -6.60
N ASP A 106 -6.73 16.12 -5.61
CA ASP A 106 -5.80 16.88 -4.76
C ASP A 106 -5.05 15.93 -3.81
N SER A 107 -3.72 15.85 -3.99
CA SER A 107 -2.86 14.96 -3.21
C SER A 107 -2.79 15.31 -1.72
N ILE A 108 -2.97 16.58 -1.34
CA ILE A 108 -2.99 17.00 0.06
C ILE A 108 -4.29 16.53 0.71
N VAL A 109 -5.42 16.76 0.03
CA VAL A 109 -6.74 16.34 0.53
C VAL A 109 -6.84 14.81 0.58
N LEU A 110 -6.29 14.11 -0.43
CA LEU A 110 -6.19 12.66 -0.43
C LEU A 110 -5.38 12.14 0.78
N ALA A 111 -4.22 12.76 1.06
CA ALA A 111 -3.38 12.37 2.18
C ALA A 111 -4.07 12.61 3.53
N ASP A 112 -4.85 13.68 3.65
CA ASP A 112 -5.61 13.98 4.86
C ASP A 112 -6.74 12.95 5.07
N LYS A 113 -7.49 12.64 4.00
CA LYS A 113 -8.56 11.65 4.08
C LYS A 113 -8.05 10.24 4.37
N LEU A 114 -6.87 9.87 3.88
CA LEU A 114 -6.18 8.63 4.24
C LEU A 114 -5.75 8.61 5.71
N ARG A 115 -5.36 9.76 6.27
CA ARG A 115 -5.02 9.89 7.69
C ARG A 115 -6.26 9.69 8.56
N ASP A 116 -7.36 10.38 8.23
CA ASP A 116 -8.63 10.27 8.94
C ASP A 116 -9.13 8.82 8.95
N LEU A 117 -9.03 8.15 7.80
CA LEU A 117 -9.41 6.76 7.65
C LEU A 117 -8.59 5.83 8.57
N ARG A 118 -7.27 6.03 8.61
CA ARG A 118 -6.38 5.28 9.52
C ARG A 118 -6.73 5.53 10.99
N GLU A 119 -7.04 6.78 11.36
CA GLU A 119 -7.36 7.17 12.73
C GLU A 119 -8.76 6.71 13.18
N SER A 120 -9.70 6.57 12.24
CA SER A 120 -11.05 6.03 12.49
C SER A 120 -11.10 4.51 12.77
N GLY A 121 -9.94 3.83 12.82
CA GLY A 121 -9.83 2.42 13.17
C GLY A 121 -10.32 1.45 12.08
N GLY A 122 -10.46 1.91 10.83
CA GLY A 122 -10.83 1.05 9.71
C GLY A 122 -12.28 0.54 9.71
N ASN A 123 -13.12 0.97 10.67
CA ASN A 123 -14.51 0.51 10.79
C ASN A 123 -15.40 0.85 9.58
N SER A 124 -14.96 1.71 8.67
CA SER A 124 -15.68 2.08 7.44
C SER A 124 -15.23 1.30 6.19
N LEU A 125 -14.13 0.54 6.27
CA LEU A 125 -13.61 -0.26 5.16
C LEU A 125 -13.60 -1.73 5.55
N GLU A 126 -14.59 -2.47 5.06
CA GLU A 126 -14.54 -3.92 5.12
C GLU A 126 -13.47 -4.41 4.13
N ALA A 127 -12.38 -4.99 4.65
CA ALA A 127 -11.43 -5.71 3.83
C ALA A 127 -12.13 -6.95 3.25
N VAL A 128 -12.32 -6.97 1.93
CA VAL A 128 -12.88 -8.12 1.23
C VAL A 128 -11.73 -9.00 0.82
N THR A 129 -11.32 -9.88 1.71
CA THR A 129 -10.44 -11.00 1.31
C THR A 129 -11.29 -11.97 0.48
N ILE A 130 -10.82 -12.31 -0.72
CA ILE A 130 -11.42 -13.40 -1.49
C ILE A 130 -10.68 -14.66 -1.08
N PRO A 131 -11.23 -15.50 -0.18
CA PRO A 131 -10.54 -16.70 0.23
C PRO A 131 -10.25 -17.57 -1.00
N PRO A 132 -9.08 -18.26 -1.04
CA PRO A 132 -8.81 -19.28 -2.04
C PRO A 132 -9.99 -20.25 -2.17
N SER A 133 -10.19 -20.88 -3.34
CA SER A 133 -11.34 -21.77 -3.58
C SER A 133 -11.48 -22.89 -2.54
N ASP A 134 -10.36 -23.27 -1.91
CA ASP A 134 -10.26 -24.39 -0.97
C ASP A 134 -10.12 -23.94 0.50
N ALA A 135 -10.40 -22.67 0.81
CA ALA A 135 -10.30 -22.15 2.17
C ALA A 135 -11.64 -22.18 2.93
N VAL A 136 -11.55 -22.35 4.25
CA VAL A 136 -12.70 -22.18 5.15
C VAL A 136 -13.04 -20.70 5.24
N ARG A 137 -14.28 -20.35 4.88
CA ARG A 137 -14.76 -18.96 4.94
C ARG A 137 -15.41 -18.68 6.29
N VAL A 138 -14.79 -17.78 7.07
CA VAL A 138 -15.37 -17.25 8.31
C VAL A 138 -16.12 -15.97 7.97
N MET A 139 -17.35 -15.82 8.44
CA MET A 139 -18.20 -14.67 8.19
C MET A 139 -19.16 -14.45 9.35
N THR A 140 -19.66 -13.22 9.47
CA THR A 140 -20.78 -12.95 10.37
C THR A 140 -22.07 -13.57 9.81
N ILE A 141 -23.04 -13.84 10.68
CA ILE A 141 -24.38 -14.32 10.26
C ILE A 141 -25.03 -13.33 9.28
N HIS A 142 -24.79 -12.03 9.46
CA HIS A 142 -25.26 -11.02 8.53
C HIS A 142 -24.59 -11.14 7.16
N GLY A 143 -23.28 -11.35 7.12
CA GLY A 143 -22.51 -11.54 5.88
C GLY A 143 -22.83 -12.83 5.11
N SER A 144 -23.51 -13.81 5.75
CA SER A 144 -23.90 -15.07 5.11
C SER A 144 -25.26 -15.02 4.39
N LYS A 145 -26.02 -13.93 4.54
CA LYS A 145 -27.39 -13.82 4.02
C LYS A 145 -27.42 -13.98 2.49
N GLY A 146 -28.15 -14.97 2.01
CA GLY A 146 -28.30 -15.26 0.57
C GLY A 146 -27.19 -16.16 0.00
N LEU A 147 -26.19 -16.52 0.79
CA LEU A 147 -25.17 -17.50 0.40
C LEU A 147 -25.61 -18.92 0.76
N GLN A 148 -25.07 -19.90 0.03
CA GLN A 148 -25.26 -21.33 0.32
C GLN A 148 -23.89 -22.01 0.41
N ALA A 149 -23.76 -22.98 1.31
CA ALA A 149 -22.55 -23.79 1.49
C ALA A 149 -22.93 -25.25 1.75
N LYS A 150 -22.04 -26.18 1.39
CA LYS A 150 -22.26 -27.62 1.64
C LYS A 150 -22.27 -27.96 3.13
N VAL A 151 -21.45 -27.26 3.92
CA VAL A 151 -21.31 -27.42 5.37
C VAL A 151 -21.18 -26.04 5.99
N VAL A 152 -21.88 -25.80 7.11
CA VAL A 152 -21.84 -24.56 7.89
C VAL A 152 -21.54 -24.92 9.34
N ILE A 153 -20.58 -24.21 9.96
CA ILE A 153 -20.26 -24.31 11.38
C ILE A 153 -20.66 -22.99 12.05
N LEU A 154 -21.56 -23.06 13.02
CA LEU A 154 -21.89 -21.94 13.90
C LEU A 154 -21.01 -22.03 15.15
N ALA A 155 -20.07 -21.11 15.26
CA ALA A 155 -19.27 -20.97 16.47
C ALA A 155 -20.01 -20.12 17.50
N ASP A 156 -19.74 -20.40 18.78
CA ASP A 156 -20.10 -19.52 19.89
C ASP A 156 -21.61 -19.27 20.10
N LEU A 157 -22.41 -20.32 19.90
CA LEU A 157 -23.87 -20.28 20.10
C LEU A 157 -24.32 -20.02 21.54
N PHE A 158 -23.41 -20.12 22.52
CA PHE A 158 -23.70 -20.06 23.95
C PHE A 158 -22.86 -19.06 24.73
N SER A 159 -22.14 -18.15 24.06
CA SER A 159 -21.44 -17.04 24.72
C SER A 159 -22.40 -15.90 25.03
N GLY A 160 -23.16 -16.07 26.11
CA GLY A 160 -23.86 -14.99 26.79
C GLY A 160 -23.01 -14.37 27.89
#